data_AF-A0A838SCK7-F1
#
_entry.id   AF-A0A838SCK7-F1
#
_cell.length_a   1.000
_cell.length_b   1.000
_cell.length_c   1.000
_cell.angle_alpha   90.00
_cell.angle_beta   90.00
_cell.angle_gamma   90.00
#
_symmetry.space_group_name_H-M   'P 1'
#
loop_
_entity.id
_entity.type
_entity.pdbx_description
1 polymer ?
#
loop_
_entity_poly.entity_id
_entity_poly.type
_entity_poly.pdbx_seq_one_letter_code
_entity_poly.pdbx_strand_id
1 'polypeptide(L)'
;MKTLSLRSLTLLFLLALTLGCAQNRSSPFGEPLDAQVTPHILFSHVSQDPSGHMGHTLLIGGVVLSAKRLVDRTEVMVLQIPLDRDSVPKWDRTESQGRFIATQQTFLDPATLPDGTRVTIIGEVTGQKSVQVDAEEKIYPVLAIQALKVWPLIPQDGY
;
A
#
# COMPACT_ATOMS: atom_id res chain seq x y z
N MET A 1 -38.79 -39.66 18.15
CA MET A 1 -37.33 -39.44 18.07
C MET A 1 -36.90 -39.73 16.64
N LYS A 2 -36.53 -38.71 15.85
CA LYS A 2 -36.10 -38.89 14.44
C LYS A 2 -34.61 -39.26 14.44
N THR A 3 -34.27 -40.41 13.89
CA THR A 3 -32.89 -40.88 13.75
C THR A 3 -32.17 -40.03 12.70
N LEU A 4 -31.14 -39.30 13.13
CA LEU A 4 -30.33 -38.48 12.24
C LEU A 4 -29.47 -39.43 11.38
N SER A 5 -29.74 -39.49 10.08
CA SER A 5 -29.04 -40.37 9.14
C SER A 5 -27.56 -39.95 9.01
N LEU A 6 -26.66 -40.94 8.94
CA LEU A 6 -25.21 -40.75 8.77
C LEU A 6 -24.87 -39.84 7.57
N ARG A 7 -25.71 -39.85 6.52
CA ARG A 7 -25.59 -38.95 5.35
C ARG A 7 -25.84 -37.47 5.68
N SER A 8 -26.73 -37.19 6.64
CA SER A 8 -27.01 -35.83 7.12
C SER A 8 -25.85 -35.28 7.95
N LEU A 9 -25.11 -36.14 8.64
CA LEU A 9 -23.93 -35.77 9.41
C LEU A 9 -22.72 -35.48 8.50
N THR A 10 -22.58 -36.23 7.40
CA THR A 10 -21.53 -35.98 6.38
C THR A 10 -21.76 -34.65 5.65
N LEU A 11 -23.02 -34.31 5.33
CA LEU A 11 -23.35 -33.06 4.67
C LEU A 11 -23.09 -31.83 5.58
N LEU A 12 -23.33 -31.96 6.88
CA LEU A 12 -23.07 -30.91 7.87
C LEU A 12 -21.56 -30.69 8.08
N PHE A 13 -20.75 -31.76 8.03
CA PHE A 13 -19.29 -31.68 8.14
C PHE A 13 -18.66 -31.04 6.89
N LEU A 14 -19.20 -31.30 5.70
CA LEU A 14 -18.71 -30.72 4.44
C LEU A 14 -19.03 -29.21 4.34
N LEU A 15 -20.14 -28.75 4.95
CA LEU A 15 -20.51 -27.33 4.99
C LEU A 15 -19.68 -26.51 6.00
N ALA A 16 -19.11 -27.14 7.02
CA ALA A 16 -18.25 -26.48 8.00
C ALA A 16 -16.82 -26.19 7.48
N LEU A 17 -16.40 -26.85 6.40
CA LEU A 17 -15.05 -26.71 5.83
C LEU A 17 -14.87 -25.50 4.90
N THR A 18 -15.92 -24.70 4.64
CA THR A 18 -15.85 -23.54 3.74
C THR A 18 -15.62 -22.19 4.44
N LEU A 19 -15.46 -22.18 5.78
CA LEU A 19 -15.34 -20.94 6.58
C LEU A 19 -13.90 -20.38 6.70
N GLY A 20 -12.92 -20.92 5.98
CA GLY A 20 -11.50 -20.78 6.36
C GLY A 20 -10.53 -20.29 5.28
N CYS A 21 -10.86 -19.27 4.49
CA CYS A 21 -9.86 -18.56 3.69
C CYS A 21 -9.96 -17.03 3.89
N ALA A 22 -10.05 -16.57 5.14
CA ALA A 22 -9.67 -15.18 5.42
C ALA A 22 -8.15 -15.12 5.25
N GLN A 23 -7.67 -14.65 4.10
CA GLN A 23 -6.28 -14.26 3.93
C GLN A 23 -6.06 -13.06 4.85
N ASN A 24 -5.72 -13.33 6.11
CA ASN A 24 -5.35 -12.30 7.09
C ASN A 24 -4.03 -11.67 6.63
N ARG A 25 -4.15 -10.60 5.83
CA ARG A 25 -3.05 -9.67 5.60
C ARG A 25 -2.89 -8.86 6.89
N SER A 26 -1.76 -9.02 7.56
CA SER A 26 -1.36 -8.16 8.69
C SER A 26 -0.93 -6.81 8.11
N SER A 27 -1.76 -5.79 8.29
CA SER A 27 -1.37 -4.40 8.04
C SER A 27 -0.79 -3.81 9.34
N PRO A 28 0.22 -2.91 9.26
CA PRO A 28 0.78 -2.27 10.44
C PRO A 28 -0.16 -1.24 11.09
N PHE A 29 -1.31 -0.96 10.47
CA PHE A 29 -2.24 0.09 10.89
C PHE A 29 -3.44 -0.44 11.68
N GLY A 30 -3.93 -1.63 11.35
CA GLY A 30 -5.09 -2.23 12.00
C GLY A 30 -6.41 -1.50 11.70
N GLU A 31 -7.48 -1.96 12.35
CA GLU A 31 -8.79 -1.30 12.28
C GLU A 31 -8.81 0.01 13.10
N PRO A 32 -9.51 1.07 12.65
CA PRO A 32 -10.43 1.12 11.50
C PRO A 32 -9.77 1.58 10.19
N LEU A 33 -8.44 1.69 10.15
CA LEU A 33 -7.72 2.19 8.97
C LEU A 33 -7.77 1.18 7.83
N ASP A 34 -7.63 -0.11 8.15
CA ASP A 34 -7.66 -1.17 7.14
C ASP A 34 -9.02 -1.25 6.42
N ALA A 35 -10.14 -1.03 7.13
CA ALA A 35 -11.47 -0.98 6.53
C ALA A 35 -11.68 0.18 5.52
N GLN A 36 -10.80 1.19 5.50
CA GLN A 36 -10.89 2.28 4.53
C GLN A 36 -10.26 1.91 3.17
N VAL A 37 -9.45 0.85 3.12
CA VAL A 37 -8.79 0.42 1.88
C VAL A 37 -9.83 -0.09 0.88
N THR A 38 -9.82 0.46 -0.33
CA THR A 38 -10.71 0.00 -1.40
C THR A 38 -10.30 -1.40 -1.84
N PRO A 39 -11.20 -2.39 -1.78
CA PRO A 39 -10.87 -3.75 -2.17
C PRO A 39 -10.60 -3.86 -3.67
N HIS A 40 -9.72 -4.80 -4.04
CA HIS A 40 -9.42 -5.19 -5.42
C HIS A 40 -8.83 -4.11 -6.34
N ILE A 41 -8.35 -2.99 -5.80
CA ILE A 41 -7.60 -1.98 -6.58
C ILE A 41 -6.11 -2.33 -6.61
N LEU A 42 -5.58 -2.52 -7.82
CA LEU A 42 -4.15 -2.75 -8.05
C LEU A 42 -3.46 -1.42 -8.37
N PHE A 43 -2.26 -1.22 -7.81
CA PHE A 43 -1.48 -0.01 -8.09
C PHE A 43 -1.14 0.14 -9.58
N SER A 44 -0.92 -0.95 -10.31
CA SER A 44 -0.68 -0.90 -11.75
C SER A 44 -1.80 -0.21 -12.53
N HIS A 45 -3.07 -0.37 -12.11
CA HIS A 45 -4.20 0.32 -12.74
C HIS A 45 -4.22 1.81 -12.37
N VAL A 46 -3.96 2.12 -11.10
CA VAL A 46 -3.85 3.51 -10.62
C VAL A 46 -2.70 4.25 -11.30
N SER A 47 -1.58 3.58 -11.56
CA SER A 47 -0.43 4.17 -12.24
C SER A 47 -0.70 4.43 -13.72
N GLN A 48 -1.58 3.66 -14.36
CA GLN A 48 -1.95 3.83 -15.78
C GLN A 48 -3.05 4.87 -15.98
N ASP A 49 -4.01 4.94 -15.07
CA ASP A 49 -5.10 5.92 -15.08
C ASP A 49 -5.36 6.46 -13.66
N PRO A 50 -4.54 7.41 -13.17
CA PRO A 50 -4.73 7.98 -11.83
C PRO A 50 -6.08 8.69 -11.69
N SER A 51 -6.55 9.34 -12.76
CA SER A 51 -7.77 10.16 -12.73
C SER A 51 -9.02 9.30 -12.59
N GLY A 52 -9.09 8.17 -13.29
CA GLY A 52 -10.18 7.19 -13.14
C GLY A 52 -10.22 6.48 -11.78
N HIS A 53 -9.17 6.62 -10.97
CA HIS A 53 -9.07 6.00 -9.65
C HIS A 53 -9.13 6.99 -8.47
N MET A 54 -9.46 8.26 -8.71
CA MET A 54 -9.61 9.25 -7.62
C MET A 54 -10.63 8.79 -6.56
N GLY A 55 -10.34 9.08 -5.30
CA GLY A 55 -11.15 8.68 -4.14
C GLY A 55 -10.95 7.24 -3.69
N HIS A 56 -10.25 6.39 -4.45
CA HIS A 56 -9.87 5.07 -3.97
C HIS A 56 -8.71 5.16 -2.98
N THR A 57 -8.77 4.35 -1.94
CA THR A 57 -7.74 4.24 -0.90
C THR A 57 -6.94 2.96 -1.08
N LEU A 58 -5.62 3.06 -1.10
CA LEU A 58 -4.72 1.92 -1.28
C LEU A 58 -3.88 1.70 -0.02
N LEU A 59 -3.68 0.43 0.34
CA LEU A 59 -2.54 -0.01 1.14
C LEU A 59 -1.37 -0.31 0.19
N ILE A 60 -0.39 0.57 0.18
CA ILE A 60 0.74 0.57 -0.75
C ILE A 60 2.05 0.76 -0.01
N GLY A 61 3.17 0.32 -0.57
CA GLY A 61 4.46 0.61 0.02
C GLY A 61 5.54 0.71 -1.03
N GLY A 62 6.75 0.98 -0.56
CA GLY A 62 7.88 1.21 -1.42
C GLY A 62 9.09 1.78 -0.71
N VAL A 63 9.97 2.34 -1.52
CA VAL A 63 11.20 3.00 -1.09
C VAL A 63 11.12 4.47 -1.46
N VAL A 64 11.38 5.35 -0.50
CA VAL A 64 11.46 6.79 -0.73
C VAL A 64 12.63 7.09 -1.66
N LEU A 65 12.36 7.81 -2.75
CA LEU A 65 13.35 8.35 -3.68
C LEU A 65 13.72 9.80 -3.35
N SER A 66 12.78 10.56 -2.81
CA SER A 66 12.99 11.91 -2.31
C SER A 66 11.81 12.36 -1.46
N ALA A 67 12.07 13.28 -0.53
CA ALA A 67 11.05 14.00 0.21
C ALA A 67 11.36 15.50 0.16
N LYS A 68 10.33 16.33 0.00
CA LYS A 68 10.48 17.80 0.00
C LYS A 68 9.31 18.48 0.68
N ARG A 69 9.60 19.55 1.41
CA ARG A 69 8.59 20.44 1.97
C ARG A 69 8.23 21.50 0.94
N LEU A 70 6.94 21.66 0.68
CA LEU A 70 6.34 22.78 -0.01
C LEU A 70 5.67 23.71 1.00
N VAL A 71 5.11 24.82 0.52
CA VAL A 71 4.46 25.84 1.36
C VAL A 71 3.35 25.26 2.23
N ASP A 72 2.58 24.31 1.69
CA ASP A 72 1.32 23.81 2.26
C ASP A 72 1.34 22.30 2.58
N ARG A 73 2.40 21.58 2.19
CA ARG A 73 2.48 20.11 2.33
C ARG A 73 3.90 19.58 2.20
N THR A 74 4.12 18.35 2.65
CA THR A 74 5.29 17.56 2.25
C THR A 74 4.91 16.62 1.12
N GLU A 75 5.73 16.58 0.07
CA GLU A 75 5.63 15.60 -1.02
C GLU A 75 6.76 14.58 -0.89
N VAL A 76 6.42 13.30 -0.97
CA VAL A 76 7.35 12.17 -0.92
C VAL A 76 7.21 11.38 -2.21
N MET A 77 8.26 11.37 -3.03
CA MET A 77 8.33 10.50 -4.21
C MET A 77 8.73 9.10 -3.75
N VAL A 78 7.89 8.12 -4.02
CA VAL A 78 8.10 6.73 -3.61
C VAL A 78 8.18 5.84 -4.86
N LEU A 79 9.22 5.02 -4.94
CA LEU A 79 9.26 3.88 -5.85
C LEU A 79 8.39 2.79 -5.24
N GLN A 80 7.26 2.48 -5.89
CA GLN A 80 6.38 1.43 -5.41
C GLN A 80 7.10 0.10 -5.44
N ILE A 81 6.98 -0.68 -4.36
CA ILE A 81 7.46 -2.06 -4.28
C ILE A 81 6.32 -2.93 -3.72
N PRO A 82 6.05 -4.12 -4.30
CA PRO A 82 5.03 -5.01 -3.77
C PRO A 82 5.24 -5.30 -2.29
N LEU A 83 4.15 -5.26 -1.53
CA LEU A 83 4.15 -5.61 -0.12
C LEU A 83 4.15 -7.14 0.05
N ASP A 84 4.83 -7.63 1.09
CA ASP A 84 4.73 -9.02 1.53
C ASP A 84 3.45 -9.26 2.36
N ARG A 85 3.38 -10.43 3.01
CA ARG A 85 2.20 -10.84 3.80
C ARG A 85 1.99 -9.99 5.05
N ASP A 86 3.06 -9.39 5.57
CA ASP A 86 3.09 -8.52 6.75
C ASP A 86 3.03 -7.03 6.36
N SER A 87 2.65 -6.76 5.11
CA SER A 87 2.55 -5.42 4.55
C SER A 87 3.86 -4.63 4.61
N VAL A 88 5.00 -5.32 4.59
CA VAL A 88 6.33 -4.72 4.47
C VAL A 88 6.70 -4.69 2.98
N PRO A 89 7.25 -3.58 2.44
CA PRO A 89 7.72 -3.57 1.05
C PRO A 89 8.79 -4.64 0.85
N LYS A 90 8.76 -5.44 -0.21
CA LYS A 90 9.87 -6.37 -0.49
C LYS A 90 11.20 -5.63 -0.71
N TRP A 91 12.30 -6.39 -0.81
CA TRP A 91 13.64 -5.82 -1.01
C TRP A 91 14.00 -5.60 -2.49
N ASP A 92 13.47 -6.44 -3.38
CA ASP A 92 13.81 -6.40 -4.80
C ASP A 92 13.15 -5.19 -5.49
N ARG A 93 13.98 -4.21 -5.87
CA ARG A 93 13.54 -3.00 -6.57
C ARG A 93 13.07 -3.27 -8.00
N THR A 94 13.46 -4.39 -8.59
CA THR A 94 13.08 -4.75 -9.96
C THR A 94 11.62 -5.20 -10.07
N GLU A 95 10.99 -5.56 -8.94
CA GLU A 95 9.55 -5.85 -8.87
C GLU A 95 8.66 -4.59 -8.89
N SER A 96 9.26 -3.39 -8.98
CA SER A 96 8.50 -2.13 -8.96
C SER A 96 7.50 -2.04 -10.11
N GLN A 97 6.29 -1.58 -9.79
CA GLN A 97 5.24 -1.31 -10.78
C GLN A 97 5.12 0.19 -11.12
N GLY A 98 6.08 1.01 -10.68
CA GLY A 98 6.10 2.45 -10.98
C GLY A 98 6.40 3.32 -9.78
N ARG A 99 6.10 4.61 -9.90
CA ARG A 99 6.31 5.62 -8.85
C ARG A 99 5.00 6.31 -8.54
N PHE A 100 4.89 6.81 -7.31
CA PHE A 100 3.79 7.66 -6.88
C PHE A 100 4.30 8.75 -5.96
N ILE A 101 3.48 9.80 -5.82
CA ILE A 101 3.77 10.91 -4.92
C ILE A 101 2.81 10.80 -3.74
N ALA A 102 3.35 10.53 -2.56
CA ALA A 102 2.60 10.58 -1.32
C ALA A 102 2.64 12.01 -0.75
N THR A 103 1.51 12.54 -0.28
CA THR A 103 1.42 13.91 0.21
C THR A 103 0.87 13.98 1.62
N GLN A 104 1.52 14.79 2.48
CA GLN A 104 1.05 15.10 3.83
C GLN A 104 0.81 16.60 3.93
N GLN A 105 -0.45 17.02 4.13
CA GLN A 105 -0.80 18.43 4.33
C GLN A 105 -0.35 18.96 5.70
N THR A 106 -0.45 18.11 6.75
CA THR A 106 0.09 18.47 8.06
C THR A 106 1.62 18.32 8.10
N PHE A 107 2.22 18.56 9.27
CA PHE A 107 3.66 18.48 9.41
C PHE A 107 4.19 17.05 9.25
N LEU A 108 5.01 16.83 8.22
CA LEU A 108 5.91 15.68 8.07
C LEU A 108 7.28 16.22 7.66
N ASP A 109 8.28 16.07 8.51
CA ASP A 109 9.63 16.56 8.23
C ASP A 109 10.30 15.69 7.15
N PRO A 110 10.66 16.23 5.96
CA PRO A 110 11.36 15.47 4.93
C PRO A 110 12.65 14.80 5.42
N ALA A 111 13.33 15.37 6.43
CA ALA A 111 14.56 14.81 6.97
C ALA A 111 14.35 13.46 7.70
N THR A 112 13.11 13.14 8.08
CA THR A 112 12.76 11.84 8.67
C THR A 112 12.49 10.75 7.63
N LEU A 113 12.51 11.11 6.34
CA LEU A 113 12.32 10.22 5.20
C LEU A 113 13.48 10.39 4.19
N PRO A 114 14.74 10.09 4.59
CA PRO A 114 15.86 10.11 3.65
C PRO A 114 15.65 9.11 2.50
N ASP A 115 16.38 9.31 1.39
CA ASP A 115 16.42 8.36 0.28
C ASP A 115 16.73 6.93 0.79
N GLY A 116 16.03 5.95 0.24
CA GLY A 116 16.16 4.56 0.68
C GLY A 116 15.23 4.16 1.84
N THR A 117 14.52 5.11 2.47
CA THR A 117 13.57 4.80 3.55
C THR A 117 12.45 3.90 3.04
N ARG A 118 12.22 2.76 3.71
CA ARG A 118 11.14 1.83 3.37
C ARG A 118 9.86 2.24 4.10
N VAL A 119 8.78 2.37 3.35
CA VAL A 119 7.50 2.86 3.87
C VAL A 119 6.33 2.00 3.43
N THR A 120 5.34 1.87 4.30
CA THR A 120 3.99 1.41 3.98
C THR A 120 3.03 2.55 4.26
N ILE A 121 2.05 2.76 3.40
CA ILE A 121 1.15 3.90 3.38
C ILE A 121 -0.27 3.37 3.15
N ILE A 122 -1.23 3.86 3.94
CA ILE A 122 -2.63 3.93 3.51
C ILE A 122 -2.82 5.32 2.93
N GLY A 123 -3.18 5.40 1.66
CA GLY A 123 -3.31 6.67 0.96
C GLY A 123 -4.44 6.69 -0.05
N GLU A 124 -5.17 7.79 -0.08
CA GLU A 124 -6.25 8.05 -1.03
C GLU A 124 -5.71 8.69 -2.30
N VAL A 125 -6.09 8.16 -3.46
CA VAL A 125 -5.74 8.78 -4.75
C VAL A 125 -6.49 10.09 -4.88
N THR A 126 -5.76 11.21 -4.87
CA THR A 126 -6.35 12.56 -5.00
C THR A 126 -6.14 13.17 -6.37
N GLY A 127 -5.48 12.45 -7.28
CA GLY A 127 -5.27 12.86 -8.66
C GLY A 127 -3.88 12.46 -9.17
N GLN A 128 -3.30 13.34 -9.99
CA GLN A 128 -2.00 13.12 -10.61
C GLN A 128 -1.18 14.40 -10.67
N LYS A 129 0.13 14.24 -10.80
CA LYS A 129 1.05 15.36 -10.94
C LYS A 129 2.08 15.06 -12.02
N SER A 130 2.30 16.08 -12.84
CA SER A 130 3.34 16.09 -13.84
C SER A 130 4.68 16.48 -13.22
N VAL A 131 5.72 15.70 -13.49
CA VAL A 131 7.07 15.89 -12.97
C VAL A 131 8.06 15.77 -14.11
N GLN A 132 8.94 16.77 -14.23
CA GLN A 132 10.07 16.72 -15.14
C GLN A 132 11.11 15.73 -14.60
N VAL A 133 11.40 14.69 -15.38
CA VAL A 133 12.44 13.71 -15.11
C VAL A 133 13.34 13.67 -16.33
N ASP A 134 14.59 14.08 -16.16
CA ASP A 134 15.52 14.33 -17.25
C ASP A 134 14.97 15.36 -18.24
N ALA A 135 14.79 14.99 -19.52
CA ALA A 135 14.21 15.85 -20.56
C ALA A 135 12.74 15.49 -20.87
N GLU A 136 12.11 14.64 -20.07
CA GLU A 136 10.75 14.16 -20.29
C GLU A 136 9.83 14.52 -19.14
N GLU A 137 8.61 14.88 -19.49
CA GLU A 137 7.54 15.06 -18.53
C GLU A 137 6.86 13.72 -18.24
N LYS A 138 6.79 13.34 -16.95
CA LYS A 138 6.16 12.10 -16.49
C LYS A 138 5.03 12.38 -15.52
N ILE A 139 3.93 11.68 -15.70
CA ILE A 139 2.74 11.77 -14.86
C ILE A 139 2.82 10.68 -13.79
N TYR A 140 2.62 11.07 -12.53
CA TYR A 140 2.56 10.15 -11.41
C TYR A 140 1.24 10.31 -10.64
N PRO A 141 0.64 9.21 -10.15
CA PRO A 141 -0.49 9.30 -9.23
C PRO A 141 -0.06 10.01 -7.93
N VAL A 142 -0.98 10.80 -7.39
CA VAL A 142 -0.83 11.52 -6.12
C VAL A 142 -1.74 10.87 -5.10
N LEU A 143 -1.15 10.42 -3.99
CA LEU A 143 -1.87 9.82 -2.88
C LEU A 143 -1.76 10.72 -1.65
N ALA A 144 -2.89 11.14 -1.08
CA ALA A 144 -2.92 11.80 0.23
C ALA A 144 -2.71 10.75 1.32
N ILE A 145 -1.71 10.97 2.18
CA ILE A 145 -1.37 10.06 3.27
C ILE A 145 -2.47 10.11 4.34
N GLN A 146 -3.09 8.97 4.61
CA GLN A 146 -4.01 8.77 5.73
C GLN A 146 -3.30 8.05 6.89
N ALA A 147 -2.38 7.13 6.58
CA ALA A 147 -1.49 6.52 7.56
C ALA A 147 -0.12 6.19 6.92
N LEU A 148 0.96 6.32 7.71
CA LEU A 148 2.32 6.07 7.27
C LEU A 148 3.07 5.23 8.31
N LYS A 149 3.66 4.13 7.87
CA LYS A 149 4.59 3.29 8.63
C LYS A 149 5.96 3.44 8.01
N VAL A 150 6.92 3.90 8.79
CA VAL A 150 8.35 3.86 8.45
C VAL A 150 8.94 2.56 9.01
N TRP A 151 9.63 1.80 8.17
CA TRP A 151 10.31 0.58 8.56
C TRP A 151 11.77 0.89 8.88
N PRO A 152 12.34 0.28 9.94
CA PRO A 152 13.77 0.41 10.21
C PRO A 152 14.56 -0.12 9.01
N LEU A 153 15.64 0.57 8.69
CA LEU A 153 16.70 -0.02 7.88
C LEU A 153 17.26 -1.17 8.72
N ILE A 154 16.98 -2.40 8.34
CA ILE A 154 17.71 -3.54 8.89
C ILE A 154 19.12 -3.40 8.31
N PRO A 155 20.17 -3.22 9.13
CA PRO A 155 21.54 -3.23 8.64
C PRO A 155 21.74 -4.55 7.89
N GLN A 156 22.17 -4.47 6.64
CA GLN A 156 22.66 -5.63 5.89
C GLN A 156 24.09 -5.92 6.40
N ASP A 157 24.20 -6.34 7.66
CA ASP A 157 25.44 -6.79 8.26
C ASP A 157 25.28 -8.31 8.48
N GLY A 158 26.02 -9.22 7.84
CA GLY A 158 27.15 -9.03 6.96
C GLY A 158 27.51 -10.31 6.19
N TYR A 159 28.65 -10.20 5.50
CA TYR A 159 29.50 -11.35 5.19
C TYR A 159 29.86 -12.13 6.45
#